data_AF-A0A8H5IC49-F1
#
_entry.id   AF-A0A8H5IC49-F1
#
_cell.length_a   1.000
_cell.length_b   1.000
_cell.length_c   1.000
_cell.angle_alpha   90.00
_cell.angle_beta   90.00
_cell.angle_gamma   90.00
#
_symmetry.space_group_name_H-M   'P 1'
#
loop_
_entity.id
_entity.type
_entity.pdbx_description
1 polymer ?
#
loop_
_entity_poly.entity_id
_entity_poly.type
_entity_poly.pdbx_seq_one_letter_code
_entity_poly.pdbx_strand_id
1 'polypeptide(L)'
;MAEAAALAQQVSVMFTEHAELRKSNAAQKKEIENLQAQTDFYANEAEILRDLRVLYESKLEQKDSEILGLHVLLDKVKVDADICRDDLSELRKQLKDLQAKYEASQKQVRDGETKITRRNFQVSNLICALRRKISANRISVVALRAAYKVIPSLEQKARCMRVLSMARKLPHKTGIEKEMKECLADAGLLISFDKNGTMVLTRSVEVVKLPADGYKEFDESITIVEKDSMMTYDNASDQHAQQKFKKDEDVQISV
;
A
#
# COMPACT_ATOMS: atom_id res chain seq x y z
N MET A 1 -113.85 -85.15 -11.08
CA MET A 1 -114.00 -83.68 -11.00
C MET A 1 -113.00 -83.04 -10.02
N ALA A 2 -112.72 -83.64 -8.85
CA ALA A 2 -111.79 -83.07 -7.86
C ALA A 2 -110.32 -82.98 -8.34
N GLU A 3 -109.82 -83.97 -9.08
CA GLU A 3 -108.44 -83.98 -9.59
C GLU A 3 -108.17 -82.89 -10.63
N ALA A 4 -109.14 -82.58 -11.50
CA ALA A 4 -109.04 -81.50 -12.49
C ALA A 4 -109.00 -80.11 -11.82
N ALA A 5 -109.71 -79.93 -10.71
CA ALA A 5 -109.69 -78.69 -9.94
C ALA A 5 -108.37 -78.50 -9.18
N ALA A 6 -107.82 -79.56 -8.59
CA ALA A 6 -106.52 -79.53 -7.93
C ALA A 6 -105.37 -79.23 -8.91
N LEU A 7 -105.39 -79.85 -10.09
CA LEU A 7 -104.43 -79.58 -11.17
C LEU A 7 -104.51 -78.13 -11.65
N ALA A 8 -105.73 -77.61 -11.86
CA ALA A 8 -105.95 -76.21 -12.26
C ALA A 8 -105.44 -75.21 -11.21
N GLN A 9 -105.60 -75.52 -9.92
CA GLN A 9 -105.08 -74.69 -8.84
C GLN A 9 -103.55 -74.69 -8.78
N GLN A 10 -102.92 -75.85 -8.95
CA GLN A 10 -101.45 -75.97 -9.02
C GLN A 10 -100.88 -75.21 -10.23
N VAL A 11 -101.54 -75.31 -11.39
CA VAL A 11 -101.18 -74.55 -12.59
C VAL A 11 -101.30 -73.05 -12.36
N SER A 12 -102.37 -72.58 -11.70
CA SER A 12 -102.54 -71.17 -11.34
C SER A 12 -101.42 -70.67 -10.41
N VAL A 13 -101.06 -71.44 -9.39
CA VAL A 13 -99.94 -71.13 -8.48
C VAL A 13 -98.62 -71.03 -9.25
N MET A 14 -98.32 -72.01 -10.12
CA MET A 14 -97.12 -71.97 -10.96
C MET A 14 -97.09 -70.75 -11.88
N PHE A 15 -98.22 -70.32 -12.45
CA PHE A 15 -98.28 -69.10 -13.25
C PHE A 15 -98.02 -67.84 -12.43
N THR A 16 -98.53 -67.77 -11.19
CA THR A 16 -98.25 -66.64 -10.30
C THR A 16 -96.79 -66.59 -9.85
N GLU A 17 -96.20 -67.74 -9.50
CA GLU A 17 -94.77 -67.84 -9.17
C GLU A 17 -93.90 -67.46 -10.37
N HIS A 18 -94.25 -67.93 -11.56
CA HIS A 18 -93.55 -67.56 -12.80
C HIS A 18 -93.65 -66.05 -13.07
N ALA A 19 -94.79 -65.41 -12.80
CA ALA A 19 -94.94 -63.97 -12.97
C ALA A 19 -94.07 -63.17 -11.99
N GLU A 20 -94.00 -63.60 -10.72
CA GLU A 20 -93.15 -62.96 -9.70
C GLU A 20 -91.66 -63.18 -9.97
N LEU A 21 -91.26 -64.38 -10.43
CA LEU A 21 -89.88 -64.64 -10.88
C LEU A 21 -89.49 -63.74 -12.07
N ARG A 22 -90.41 -63.52 -13.03
CA ARG A 22 -90.15 -62.57 -14.13
C ARG A 22 -89.95 -61.13 -13.63
N LYS A 23 -90.77 -60.68 -12.67
CA LYS A 23 -90.60 -59.34 -12.08
C LYS A 23 -89.27 -59.24 -11.33
N SER A 24 -88.91 -60.26 -10.55
CA SER A 24 -87.63 -60.31 -9.84
C SER A 24 -86.44 -60.28 -10.80
N ASN A 25 -86.47 -61.08 -11.87
CA ASN A 25 -85.44 -61.05 -12.92
C ASN A 25 -85.33 -59.68 -13.61
N ALA A 26 -86.46 -59.02 -13.88
CA ALA A 26 -86.45 -57.68 -14.47
C ALA A 26 -85.84 -56.64 -13.52
N ALA A 27 -86.14 -56.72 -12.22
CA ALA A 27 -85.57 -55.86 -11.19
C ALA A 27 -84.06 -56.10 -11.03
N GLN A 28 -83.63 -57.37 -10.96
CA GLN A 28 -82.22 -57.75 -10.90
C GLN A 28 -81.45 -57.29 -12.13
N LYS A 29 -82.03 -57.43 -13.34
CA LYS A 29 -81.40 -56.93 -14.57
C LYS A 29 -81.16 -55.42 -14.51
N LYS A 30 -82.15 -54.65 -14.05
CA LYS A 30 -82.02 -53.20 -13.88
C LYS A 30 -80.96 -52.84 -12.83
N GLU A 31 -80.89 -53.60 -11.74
CA GLU A 31 -79.86 -53.39 -10.72
C GLU A 31 -78.46 -53.69 -11.25
N ILE A 32 -78.29 -54.76 -12.03
CA ILE A 32 -77.02 -55.06 -12.71
C ILE A 32 -76.61 -53.93 -13.66
N GLU A 33 -77.54 -53.39 -14.45
CA GLU A 33 -77.28 -52.25 -15.34
C GLU A 33 -76.86 -50.99 -14.56
N ASN A 34 -77.50 -50.70 -13.42
CA ASN A 34 -77.11 -49.60 -12.54
C ASN A 34 -75.71 -49.80 -11.93
N LEU A 35 -75.43 -51.00 -11.43
CA LEU A 35 -74.13 -51.33 -10.83
C LEU A 35 -73.00 -51.28 -11.86
N GLN A 36 -73.28 -51.68 -13.11
CA GLN A 36 -72.34 -51.53 -14.22
C GLN A 36 -72.04 -50.06 -14.50
N ALA A 37 -73.07 -49.22 -14.63
CA ALA A 37 -72.88 -47.78 -14.84
C ALA A 37 -72.08 -47.11 -13.70
N GLN A 38 -72.32 -47.53 -12.45
CA GLN A 38 -71.58 -47.04 -11.30
C GLN A 38 -70.11 -47.52 -11.31
N THR A 39 -69.88 -48.76 -11.74
CA THR A 39 -68.52 -49.32 -11.88
C THR A 39 -67.73 -48.54 -12.95
N ASP A 40 -68.36 -48.24 -14.09
CA ASP A 40 -67.74 -47.45 -15.16
C ASP A 40 -67.43 -46.01 -14.71
N PHE A 41 -68.33 -45.40 -13.93
CA PHE A 41 -68.11 -44.08 -13.34
C PHE A 41 -66.86 -44.06 -12.44
N TYR A 42 -66.75 -45.00 -11.49
CA TYR A 42 -65.60 -45.07 -10.59
C TYR A 42 -64.31 -45.47 -11.31
N ALA A 43 -64.39 -46.29 -12.36
CA ALA A 43 -63.24 -46.63 -13.19
C ALA A 43 -62.64 -45.38 -13.85
N ASN A 44 -63.49 -44.52 -14.42
CA ASN A 44 -63.07 -43.25 -15.02
C ASN A 44 -62.51 -42.27 -13.98
N GLU A 45 -63.16 -42.15 -12.81
CA GLU A 45 -62.65 -41.30 -11.73
C GLU A 45 -61.26 -41.78 -11.24
N ALA A 46 -61.08 -43.08 -11.08
CA ALA A 46 -59.80 -43.67 -10.70
C ALA A 46 -58.71 -43.44 -11.76
N GLU A 47 -59.05 -43.41 -13.05
CA GLU A 47 -58.13 -43.07 -14.13
C GLU A 47 -57.68 -41.61 -14.04
N ILE A 48 -58.62 -40.67 -13.89
CA ILE A 48 -58.31 -39.24 -13.72
C ILE A 48 -57.39 -39.01 -12.50
N LEU A 49 -57.67 -39.69 -11.38
CA LEU A 49 -56.84 -39.58 -10.18
C LEU A 49 -55.42 -40.15 -10.38
N ARG A 50 -55.27 -41.22 -11.17
CA ARG A 50 -53.95 -41.75 -11.54
C ARG A 50 -53.18 -40.76 -12.40
N ASP A 51 -53.81 -40.17 -13.41
CA ASP A 51 -53.16 -39.19 -14.27
C ASP A 51 -52.75 -37.94 -13.50
N LEU A 52 -53.62 -37.45 -12.61
CA LEU A 52 -53.34 -36.31 -11.76
C LEU A 52 -52.16 -36.60 -10.81
N ARG A 53 -52.08 -37.81 -10.26
CA ARG A 53 -50.96 -38.25 -9.43
C ARG A 53 -49.65 -38.20 -10.21
N VAL A 54 -49.61 -38.79 -11.40
CA VAL A 54 -48.41 -38.80 -12.27
C VAL A 54 -47.96 -37.37 -12.60
N LEU A 55 -48.91 -36.48 -12.91
CA LEU A 55 -48.62 -35.07 -13.16
C LEU A 55 -47.96 -34.37 -11.97
N TYR A 56 -48.49 -34.59 -10.75
CA TYR A 56 -47.91 -34.01 -9.54
C TYR A 56 -46.55 -34.61 -9.18
N GLU A 57 -46.35 -35.91 -9.37
CA GLU A 57 -45.05 -36.58 -9.17
C GLU A 57 -43.99 -35.97 -10.11
N SER A 58 -44.29 -35.81 -11.39
CA SER A 58 -43.38 -35.17 -12.35
C SER A 58 -43.05 -33.71 -11.97
N LYS A 59 -44.05 -32.97 -11.47
CA LYS A 59 -43.85 -31.59 -11.01
C LYS A 59 -42.99 -31.51 -9.74
N LEU A 60 -43.12 -32.48 -8.84
CA LEU A 60 -42.27 -32.57 -7.64
C LEU A 60 -40.82 -32.86 -8.05
N GLU A 61 -40.57 -33.84 -8.92
CA GLU A 61 -39.22 -34.14 -9.41
C GLU A 61 -38.56 -32.94 -10.11
N GLN A 62 -39.34 -32.18 -10.88
CA GLN A 62 -38.86 -30.94 -11.50
C GLN A 62 -38.43 -29.93 -10.43
N LYS A 63 -39.23 -29.76 -9.36
CA LYS A 63 -38.92 -28.83 -8.28
C LYS A 63 -37.73 -29.28 -7.44
N ASP A 64 -37.58 -30.58 -7.18
CA ASP A 64 -36.42 -31.12 -6.50
C ASP A 64 -35.13 -30.87 -7.31
N SER A 65 -35.21 -31.01 -8.64
CA SER A 65 -34.10 -30.69 -9.54
C SER A 65 -33.74 -29.21 -9.53
N GLU A 66 -34.74 -28.32 -9.53
CA GLU A 66 -34.55 -26.87 -9.43
C GLU A 66 -33.91 -26.48 -8.09
N ILE A 67 -34.39 -27.06 -6.98
CA ILE A 67 -33.84 -26.85 -5.64
C ILE A 67 -32.38 -27.29 -5.59
N LEU A 68 -32.03 -28.46 -6.16
CA LEU A 68 -30.65 -28.92 -6.21
C LEU A 68 -29.76 -27.95 -7.00
N GLY A 69 -30.23 -27.46 -8.15
CA GLY A 69 -29.52 -26.46 -8.94
C GLY A 69 -29.27 -25.15 -8.16
N LEU A 70 -30.26 -24.68 -7.41
CA LEU A 70 -30.12 -23.50 -6.56
C LEU A 70 -29.13 -23.71 -5.41
N HIS A 71 -29.07 -24.90 -4.81
CA HIS A 71 -28.07 -25.22 -3.78
C HIS A 71 -26.64 -25.14 -4.33
N VAL A 72 -26.40 -25.70 -5.51
CA VAL A 72 -25.07 -25.62 -6.16
C VAL A 72 -24.67 -24.18 -6.45
N LEU A 73 -25.61 -23.35 -6.94
CA LEU A 73 -25.35 -21.93 -7.18
C LEU A 73 -25.06 -21.17 -5.87
N LEU A 74 -25.82 -21.46 -4.81
CA LEU A 74 -25.61 -20.86 -3.50
C LEU A 74 -24.21 -21.18 -2.96
N ASP A 75 -23.78 -22.43 -3.04
CA ASP A 75 -22.47 -22.83 -2.55
C ASP A 75 -21.33 -22.22 -3.38
N LYS A 76 -21.51 -22.11 -4.71
CA LYS A 76 -20.58 -21.36 -5.55
C LYS A 76 -20.44 -19.90 -5.10
N VAL A 77 -21.56 -19.21 -4.88
CA VAL A 77 -21.57 -17.81 -4.43
C VAL A 77 -20.90 -17.65 -3.06
N LYS A 78 -21.08 -18.60 -2.13
CA LYS A 78 -20.38 -18.58 -0.84
C LYS A 78 -18.87 -18.66 -1.02
N VAL A 79 -18.40 -19.60 -1.85
CA VAL A 79 -16.96 -19.75 -2.14
C VAL A 79 -16.41 -18.48 -2.79
N ASP A 80 -17.08 -17.93 -3.80
CA ASP A 80 -16.65 -16.68 -4.45
C ASP A 80 -16.61 -15.51 -3.47
N ALA A 81 -17.57 -15.43 -2.54
CA ALA A 81 -17.62 -14.39 -1.51
C ALA A 81 -16.49 -14.52 -0.46
N ASP A 82 -16.11 -15.75 -0.11
CA ASP A 82 -14.99 -16.02 0.80
C ASP A 82 -13.66 -15.64 0.13
N ILE A 83 -13.45 -16.02 -1.13
CA ILE A 83 -12.28 -15.61 -1.92
C ILE A 83 -12.17 -14.08 -1.97
N CYS A 84 -13.26 -13.39 -2.31
CA CYS A 84 -13.26 -11.92 -2.35
C CYS A 84 -12.95 -11.29 -0.98
N ARG A 85 -13.40 -11.92 0.12
CA ARG A 85 -13.12 -11.46 1.47
C ARG A 85 -11.64 -11.57 1.79
N ASP A 86 -11.02 -12.68 1.41
CA ASP A 86 -9.59 -12.94 1.63
C ASP A 86 -8.74 -11.95 0.82
N ASP A 87 -9.04 -11.74 -0.47
CA ASP A 87 -8.37 -10.76 -1.32
C ASP A 87 -8.47 -9.33 -0.75
N LEU A 88 -9.66 -8.94 -0.27
CA LEU A 88 -9.85 -7.64 0.39
C LEU A 88 -9.03 -7.50 1.67
N SER A 89 -8.86 -8.59 2.42
CA SER A 89 -8.04 -8.58 3.64
C SER A 89 -6.56 -8.37 3.33
N GLU A 90 -6.06 -9.02 2.28
CA GLU A 90 -4.67 -8.92 1.82
C GLU A 90 -4.39 -7.53 1.23
N LEU A 91 -5.29 -6.99 0.39
CA LEU A 91 -5.17 -5.63 -0.14
C LEU A 91 -5.14 -4.57 0.97
N ARG A 92 -5.94 -4.74 2.03
CA ARG A 92 -5.91 -3.84 3.20
C ARG A 92 -4.57 -3.89 3.94
N LYS A 93 -3.95 -5.06 4.02
CA LYS A 93 -2.62 -5.22 4.62
C LYS A 93 -1.55 -4.54 3.77
N GLN A 94 -1.55 -4.78 2.46
CA GLN A 94 -0.64 -4.14 1.51
C GLN A 94 -0.76 -2.62 1.53
N LEU A 95 -1.98 -2.08 1.64
CA LEU A 95 -2.22 -0.65 1.73
C LEU A 95 -1.59 -0.04 3.00
N LYS A 96 -1.71 -0.72 4.16
CA LYS A 96 -1.07 -0.29 5.40
C LYS A 96 0.46 -0.31 5.29
N ASP A 97 1.03 -1.36 4.72
CA ASP A 97 2.47 -1.48 4.53
C ASP A 97 3.01 -0.39 3.59
N LEU A 98 2.27 -0.09 2.51
CA LEU A 98 2.64 0.97 1.57
C LEU A 98 2.53 2.35 2.21
N GLN A 99 1.50 2.59 3.02
CA GLN A 99 1.35 3.83 3.78
C GLN A 99 2.53 4.03 4.75
N ALA A 100 2.94 3.00 5.49
CA ALA A 100 4.08 3.07 6.38
C ALA A 100 5.40 3.37 5.63
N LYS A 101 5.60 2.74 4.47
CA LYS A 101 6.76 3.04 3.59
C LYS A 101 6.74 4.48 3.08
N TYR A 102 5.56 4.99 2.69
CA TYR A 102 5.40 6.36 2.25
C TYR A 102 5.74 7.36 3.36
N GLU A 103 5.21 7.17 4.57
CA GLU A 103 5.47 8.04 5.73
C GLU A 103 6.96 8.04 6.11
N ALA A 104 7.63 6.88 6.08
CA ALA A 104 9.06 6.76 6.31
C ALA A 104 9.88 7.50 5.26
N SER A 105 9.56 7.34 3.97
CA SER A 105 10.21 8.05 2.87
C SER A 105 10.00 9.56 2.97
N GLN A 106 8.76 10.01 3.27
CA GLN A 106 8.44 11.42 3.44
C GLN A 106 9.21 12.04 4.61
N LYS A 107 9.42 11.31 5.70
CA LYS A 107 10.28 11.75 6.81
C LYS A 107 11.73 11.88 6.36
N GLN A 108 12.26 10.90 5.64
CA GLN A 108 13.63 10.95 5.10
C GLN A 108 13.84 12.13 4.15
N VAL A 109 12.87 12.44 3.28
CA VAL A 109 12.92 13.61 2.39
C VAL A 109 12.96 14.89 3.21
N ARG A 110 12.07 15.07 4.20
CA ARG A 110 12.07 16.26 5.08
C ARG A 110 13.39 16.42 5.85
N ASP A 111 13.95 15.33 6.37
CA ASP A 111 15.27 15.34 7.02
C ASP A 111 16.40 15.68 6.03
N GLY A 112 16.27 15.28 4.77
CA GLY A 112 17.18 15.66 3.69
C GLY A 112 17.09 17.16 3.35
N GLU A 113 15.88 17.68 3.19
CA GLU A 113 15.60 19.09 2.89
C GLU A 113 16.14 20.03 3.97
N THR A 114 15.96 19.69 5.25
CA THR A 114 16.52 20.46 6.37
C THR A 114 18.06 20.48 6.33
N LYS A 115 18.70 19.33 6.08
CA LYS A 115 20.16 19.25 5.92
C LYS A 115 20.67 20.06 4.73
N ILE A 116 19.98 20.03 3.59
CA ILE A 116 20.35 20.81 2.39
C ILE A 116 20.22 22.31 2.68
N THR A 117 19.10 22.73 3.26
CA THR A 117 18.85 24.13 3.63
C THR A 117 19.94 24.65 4.56
N ARG A 118 20.29 23.86 5.58
CA ARG A 118 21.39 24.18 6.51
C ARG A 118 22.73 24.33 5.81
N ARG A 119 23.11 23.39 4.93
CA ARG A 119 24.37 23.48 4.17
C ARG A 119 24.39 24.68 3.23
N ASN A 120 23.29 24.97 2.55
CA ASN A 120 23.17 26.13 1.68
C ASN A 120 23.40 27.43 2.46
N PHE A 121 22.87 27.51 3.69
CA PHE A 121 23.11 28.65 4.58
C PHE A 121 24.60 28.78 4.96
N GLN A 122 25.24 27.68 5.34
CA GLN A 122 26.67 27.66 5.68
C GLN A 122 27.55 28.07 4.48
N VAL A 123 27.26 27.57 3.28
CA VAL A 123 27.96 27.94 2.05
C VAL A 123 27.78 29.44 1.75
N SER A 124 26.56 29.95 1.87
CA SER A 124 26.26 31.37 1.65
C SER A 124 27.04 32.27 2.62
N ASN A 125 27.07 31.91 3.91
CA ASN A 125 27.85 32.66 4.91
C ASN A 125 29.34 32.62 4.64
N LEU A 126 29.89 31.47 4.25
CA LEU A 126 31.30 31.34 3.90
C LEU A 126 31.66 32.23 2.70
N ILE A 127 30.83 32.22 1.65
CA ILE A 127 31.00 33.10 0.48
C ILE A 127 31.01 34.57 0.92
N CYS A 128 30.09 34.96 1.81
CA CYS A 128 30.04 36.33 2.34
C CYS A 128 31.29 36.70 3.15
N ALA A 129 31.75 35.82 4.05
CA ALA A 129 32.95 36.03 4.85
C ALA A 129 34.20 36.20 3.97
N LEU A 130 34.38 35.31 2.99
CA LEU A 130 35.49 35.37 2.05
C LEU A 130 35.45 36.65 1.20
N ARG A 131 34.27 37.05 0.69
CA ARG A 131 34.10 38.31 -0.06
C ARG A 131 34.47 39.54 0.77
N ARG A 132 34.09 39.56 2.06
CA ARG A 132 34.47 40.64 2.99
C ARG A 132 35.98 40.70 3.17
N LYS A 133 36.65 39.57 3.43
CA LYS A 133 38.11 39.52 3.60
C LYS A 133 38.88 39.88 2.33
N ILE A 134 38.43 39.44 1.15
CA ILE A 134 39.02 39.83 -0.14
C ILE A 134 38.92 41.35 -0.34
N SER A 135 37.74 41.93 -0.07
CA SER A 135 37.53 43.37 -0.18
C SER A 135 38.41 44.16 0.78
N ALA A 136 38.48 43.74 2.05
CA ALA A 136 39.33 44.35 3.06
C ALA A 136 40.82 44.32 2.65
N ASN A 137 41.32 43.17 2.18
CA ASN A 137 42.69 43.04 1.69
C ASN A 137 42.96 44.00 0.51
N ARG A 138 42.04 44.06 -0.46
CA ARG A 138 42.18 44.96 -1.61
C ARG A 138 42.26 46.43 -1.18
N ILE A 139 41.43 46.85 -0.22
CA ILE A 139 41.45 48.20 0.37
C ILE A 139 42.79 48.44 1.08
N SER A 140 43.25 47.51 1.92
CA SER A 140 44.53 47.62 2.63
C SER A 140 45.72 47.75 1.68
N VAL A 141 45.74 47.01 0.56
CA VAL A 141 46.81 47.13 -0.45
C VAL A 141 46.79 48.50 -1.13
N VAL A 142 45.61 49.04 -1.45
CA VAL A 142 45.48 50.39 -2.03
C VAL A 142 45.94 51.45 -1.03
N ALA A 143 45.50 51.36 0.23
CA ALA A 143 45.91 52.26 1.30
C ALA A 143 47.43 52.24 1.53
N LEU A 144 48.06 51.05 1.57
CA LEU A 144 49.51 50.90 1.68
C LEU A 144 50.27 51.53 0.51
N ARG A 145 49.77 51.36 -0.72
CA ARG A 145 50.36 52.02 -1.91
C ARG A 145 50.21 53.54 -1.84
N ALA A 146 49.08 54.05 -1.36
CA ALA A 146 48.87 55.48 -1.17
C ALA A 146 49.79 56.04 -0.08
N ALA A 147 49.86 55.39 1.08
CA ALA A 147 50.74 55.77 2.17
C ALA A 147 52.20 55.83 1.73
N TYR A 148 52.68 54.83 0.98
CA TYR A 148 54.03 54.83 0.42
C TYR A 148 54.35 56.07 -0.43
N LYS A 149 53.38 56.58 -1.20
CA LYS A 149 53.56 57.78 -2.03
C LYS A 149 53.67 59.07 -1.19
N VAL A 150 52.95 59.13 -0.07
CA VAL A 150 52.79 60.37 0.73
C VAL A 150 53.83 60.47 1.86
N ILE A 151 54.35 59.35 2.37
CA ILE A 151 55.30 59.35 3.50
C ILE A 151 56.63 60.04 3.14
N PRO A 152 57.07 61.06 3.90
CA PRO A 152 58.35 61.74 3.66
C PRO A 152 59.56 60.97 4.20
N SER A 153 59.39 60.16 5.25
CA SER A 153 60.47 59.38 5.86
C SER A 153 60.92 58.20 4.98
N LEU A 154 62.23 58.13 4.69
CA LEU A 154 62.85 57.01 3.97
C LEU A 154 62.71 55.67 4.72
N GLU A 155 62.79 55.69 6.04
CA GLU A 155 62.67 54.49 6.87
C GLU A 155 61.26 53.89 6.82
N GLN A 156 60.23 54.75 6.92
CA GLN A 156 58.84 54.34 6.83
C GLN A 156 58.47 53.88 5.41
N LYS A 157 59.02 54.53 4.37
CA LYS A 157 58.92 54.06 2.98
C LYS A 157 59.50 52.65 2.80
N ALA A 158 60.67 52.38 3.37
CA ALA A 158 61.29 51.05 3.33
C ALA A 158 60.47 50.00 4.09
N ARG A 159 59.80 50.37 5.20
CA ARG A 159 58.85 49.49 5.91
C ARG A 159 57.61 49.18 5.05
N CYS A 160 56.97 50.18 4.43
CA CYS A 160 55.83 49.96 3.53
C CYS A 160 56.19 49.08 2.32
N MET A 161 57.36 49.28 1.71
CA MET A 161 57.83 48.43 0.60
C MET A 161 58.10 47.00 1.02
N ARG A 162 58.67 46.78 2.22
CA ARG A 162 58.82 45.44 2.78
C ARG A 162 57.47 44.75 2.94
N VAL A 163 56.49 45.40 3.57
CA VAL A 163 55.13 44.85 3.74
C VAL A 163 54.47 44.54 2.38
N LEU A 164 54.54 45.45 1.41
CA LEU A 164 54.02 45.22 0.06
C LEU A 164 54.72 44.09 -0.68
N SER A 165 56.03 43.91 -0.46
CA SER A 165 56.81 42.82 -1.06
C SER A 165 56.49 41.48 -0.41
N MET A 166 56.30 41.45 0.92
CA MET A 166 55.93 40.26 1.68
C MET A 166 54.53 39.79 1.27
N ALA A 167 53.58 40.71 1.13
CA ALA A 167 52.24 40.42 0.64
C ALA A 167 52.21 39.81 -0.78
N ARG A 168 53.26 39.98 -1.59
CA ARG A 168 53.39 39.37 -2.92
C ARG A 168 54.15 38.03 -2.93
N LYS A 169 55.05 37.81 -1.97
CA LYS A 169 56.09 36.77 -2.08
C LYS A 169 55.85 35.53 -1.23
N LEU A 170 55.11 35.60 -0.12
CA LEU A 170 54.86 34.41 0.70
C LEU A 170 53.46 34.40 1.33
N PRO A 171 52.65 33.36 1.08
CA PRO A 171 51.51 33.06 1.94
C PRO A 171 52.04 32.67 3.33
N HIS A 172 51.82 33.52 4.34
CA HIS A 172 52.12 33.17 5.73
C HIS A 172 51.15 32.07 6.18
N LYS A 173 51.56 30.81 6.09
CA LYS A 173 50.68 29.63 6.32
C LYS A 173 49.85 29.77 7.60
N THR A 174 50.49 30.11 8.72
CA THR A 174 49.81 30.29 10.02
C THR A 174 48.79 31.44 10.02
N GLY A 175 49.02 32.48 9.22
CA GLY A 175 48.09 33.61 9.10
C GLY A 175 46.88 33.25 8.24
N ILE A 176 47.11 32.50 7.17
CA ILE A 176 46.06 31.95 6.32
C ILE A 176 45.22 30.93 7.08
N GLU A 177 45.83 30.05 7.86
CA GLU A 177 45.13 29.09 8.72
C GLU A 177 44.24 29.79 9.75
N LYS A 178 44.74 30.85 10.39
CA LYS A 178 43.95 31.66 11.32
C LYS A 178 42.77 32.33 10.62
N GLU A 179 43.00 33.01 9.51
CA GLU A 179 41.97 33.71 8.72
C GLU A 179 40.94 32.74 8.14
N MET A 180 41.38 31.57 7.70
CA MET A 180 40.52 30.50 7.20
C MET A 180 39.65 29.94 8.33
N LYS A 181 40.23 29.73 9.53
CA LYS A 181 39.48 29.32 10.72
C LYS A 181 38.44 30.36 11.14
N GLU A 182 38.77 31.65 11.09
CA GLU A 182 37.82 32.74 11.34
C GLU A 182 36.67 32.75 10.32
N CYS A 183 36.98 32.65 9.01
CA CYS A 183 35.95 32.63 7.96
C CYS A 183 35.00 31.43 8.07
N LEU A 184 35.54 30.29 8.51
CA LEU A 184 34.75 29.07 8.69
C LEU A 184 33.93 29.12 9.98
N ALA A 185 34.46 29.71 11.05
CA ALA A 185 33.70 30.00 12.26
C ALA A 185 32.52 30.97 11.98
N ASP A 186 32.75 32.05 11.21
CA ASP A 186 31.71 32.96 10.71
C ASP A 186 30.64 32.24 9.89
N ALA A 187 31.01 31.15 9.22
CA ALA A 187 30.10 30.30 8.46
C ALA A 187 29.36 29.24 9.30
N GLY A 188 29.59 29.21 10.63
CA GLY A 188 29.03 28.19 11.53
C GLY A 188 29.72 26.83 11.40
N LEU A 189 30.94 26.80 10.88
CA LEU A 189 31.76 25.59 10.72
C LEU A 189 32.95 25.65 11.69
N LEU A 190 32.90 24.85 12.74
CA LEU A 190 33.99 24.68 13.69
C LEU A 190 34.92 23.57 13.18
N ILE A 191 36.19 23.93 13.02
CA ILE A 191 37.20 23.07 12.43
C ILE A 191 38.43 23.07 13.33
N SER A 192 39.02 21.89 13.45
CA SER A 192 40.33 21.68 14.04
C SER A 192 41.32 21.27 12.95
N PHE A 193 42.60 21.48 13.21
CA PHE A 193 43.68 20.95 12.37
C PHE A 193 44.33 19.81 13.14
N ASP A 194 44.53 18.67 12.48
CA ASP A 194 45.29 17.56 13.06
C ASP A 194 46.80 17.88 13.13
N LYS A 195 47.58 16.97 13.71
CA LYS A 195 49.04 17.13 13.85
C LYS A 195 49.78 17.17 12.50
N ASN A 196 49.11 16.80 11.41
CA ASN A 196 49.63 16.79 10.04
C ASN A 196 49.17 18.01 9.23
N GLY A 197 48.38 18.92 9.83
CA GLY A 197 47.84 20.11 9.16
C GLY A 197 46.58 19.85 8.34
N THR A 198 45.95 18.68 8.47
CA THR A 198 44.69 18.35 7.80
C THR A 198 43.51 18.99 8.52
N MET A 199 42.60 19.62 7.78
CA MET A 199 41.35 20.16 8.32
C MET A 199 40.39 19.03 8.71
N VAL A 200 39.92 19.04 9.96
CA VAL A 200 38.91 18.14 10.49
C VAL A 200 37.71 18.93 10.99
N LEU A 201 36.56 18.76 10.33
CA LEU A 201 35.30 19.36 10.77
C LEU A 201 34.88 18.74 12.11
N THR A 202 34.93 19.53 13.16
CA THR A 202 34.62 19.08 14.53
C THR A 202 33.18 19.37 14.93
N ARG A 203 32.60 20.47 14.44
CA ARG A 203 31.18 20.78 14.69
C ARG A 203 30.63 21.58 13.52
N SER A 204 29.42 21.25 13.09
CA SER A 204 28.61 22.17 12.30
C SER A 204 27.59 22.79 13.25
N VAL A 205 27.44 24.11 13.26
CA VAL A 205 26.49 24.85 14.11
C VAL A 205 25.44 25.49 13.20
N GLU A 206 24.21 25.53 13.68
CA GLU A 206 23.09 26.17 12.99
C GLU A 206 23.10 27.65 13.37
N VAL A 207 23.47 28.51 12.43
CA VAL A 207 23.36 29.96 12.63
C VAL A 207 21.95 30.34 12.20
N VAL A 208 21.00 30.29 13.13
CA VAL A 208 19.62 30.71 12.86
C VAL A 208 19.58 32.23 12.84
N LYS A 209 19.47 32.82 11.64
CA LYS A 209 19.01 34.22 11.52
C LYS A 209 17.51 34.21 11.72
N LEU A 210 17.05 34.53 12.93
CA LEU A 210 15.64 34.88 13.14
C LEU A 210 15.35 36.16 12.34
N PRO A 211 14.29 36.21 11.52
CA PRO A 211 13.82 37.48 11.00
C PRO A 211 13.27 38.27 12.19
N ALA A 212 14.04 39.26 12.65
CA ALA A 212 13.49 40.29 13.52
C ALA A 212 12.51 41.07 12.66
N ASP A 213 11.23 40.88 12.98
CA ASP A 213 10.15 41.71 12.48
C ASP A 213 10.51 43.19 12.68
N GLY A 214 10.03 44.01 11.76
CA GLY A 214 10.62 45.29 11.40
C GLY A 214 11.03 46.23 12.54
N TYR A 215 12.05 47.02 12.22
CA TYR A 215 12.50 48.27 12.84
C TYR A 215 13.55 48.19 13.96
N LYS A 216 14.69 48.79 13.61
CA LYS A 216 15.71 49.48 14.41
C LYS A 216 17.09 48.81 14.53
N GLU A 217 18.05 49.72 14.42
CA GLU A 217 19.48 49.58 14.24
C GLU A 217 20.16 48.69 15.29
N PHE A 218 21.11 47.89 14.80
CA PHE A 218 22.29 47.34 15.46
C PHE A 218 22.17 46.97 16.94
N ASP A 219 21.78 45.72 17.19
CA ASP A 219 22.51 44.88 18.14
C ASP A 219 22.37 43.40 17.73
N GLU A 220 23.41 42.89 17.04
CA GLU A 220 23.49 41.53 16.52
C GLU A 220 23.71 40.54 17.68
N SER A 221 22.63 40.07 18.30
CA SER A 221 22.70 38.99 19.28
C SER A 221 22.69 37.62 18.58
N ILE A 222 23.85 36.95 18.61
CA ILE A 222 24.04 35.58 18.12
C ILE A 222 23.64 34.62 19.23
N THR A 223 22.51 33.93 19.09
CA THR A 223 22.15 32.84 20.00
C THR A 223 22.67 31.51 19.46
N ILE A 224 23.68 30.95 20.13
CA ILE A 224 24.25 29.63 19.83
C ILE A 224 23.34 28.58 20.48
N VAL A 225 22.63 27.79 19.66
CA VAL A 225 21.90 26.61 20.15
C VAL A 225 22.78 25.38 19.91
N GLU A 226 23.20 24.76 21.00
CA GLU A 226 24.00 23.55 20.98
C GLU A 226 23.15 22.33 20.60
N LYS A 227 23.58 21.59 19.59
CA LYS A 227 23.17 20.20 19.39
C LYS A 227 24.42 19.35 19.22
N ASP A 228 24.65 18.50 20.20
CA ASP A 228 25.75 17.54 20.18
C ASP A 228 25.50 16.48 19.11
N SER A 229 26.49 16.31 18.23
CA SER A 229 26.55 15.15 17.36
C SER A 229 27.21 14.02 18.14
N MET A 230 26.41 13.11 18.71
CA MET A 230 26.93 11.81 19.11
C MET A 230 27.32 11.05 17.83
N MET A 231 28.63 10.87 17.64
CA MET A 231 29.20 10.02 16.61
C MET A 231 29.17 8.58 17.13
N THR A 232 28.21 7.77 16.69
CA THR A 232 28.31 6.31 16.80
C THR A 232 29.26 5.82 15.71
N TYR A 233 30.48 5.47 16.12
CA TYR A 233 31.41 4.69 15.32
C TYR A 233 30.96 3.22 15.36
N ASP A 234 30.51 2.68 14.24
CA ASP A 234 30.51 1.22 14.03
C ASP A 234 31.67 0.87 13.10
N ASN A 235 32.63 0.17 13.69
CA ASN A 235 33.74 -0.50 13.02
C ASN A 235 33.21 -1.78 12.35
N ALA A 236 33.44 -1.93 11.05
CA ALA A 236 33.65 -3.24 10.44
C ALA A 236 34.76 -3.08 9.38
N SER A 237 35.94 -3.54 9.76
CA SER A 237 37.18 -3.56 8.98
C SER A 237 37.15 -4.68 7.95
N ASP A 238 37.59 -4.32 6.74
CA ASP A 238 38.42 -5.05 5.78
C ASP A 238 38.17 -6.54 5.47
N GLN A 239 38.08 -6.87 4.18
CA GLN A 239 39.25 -7.36 3.44
C GLN A 239 38.94 -7.62 1.94
N HIS A 240 39.69 -6.93 1.08
CA HIS A 240 39.91 -7.30 -0.31
C HIS A 240 40.80 -8.55 -0.38
N ALA A 241 40.42 -9.55 -1.18
CA ALA A 241 41.33 -10.59 -1.67
C ALA A 241 41.24 -10.72 -3.20
N GLN A 242 42.23 -10.09 -3.84
CA GLN A 242 42.98 -10.50 -5.04
C GLN A 242 42.27 -11.25 -6.18
N GLN A 243 42.22 -10.55 -7.32
CA GLN A 243 42.23 -11.13 -8.67
C GLN A 243 43.42 -12.09 -8.87
N LYS A 244 43.15 -13.29 -9.38
CA LYS A 244 44.08 -14.07 -10.20
C LYS A 244 43.33 -14.61 -11.42
N PHE A 245 43.77 -14.18 -12.60
CA PHE A 245 43.47 -14.82 -13.88
C PHE A 245 44.20 -16.17 -13.96
N LYS A 246 43.49 -17.22 -14.42
CA LYS A 246 44.02 -18.26 -15.32
C LYS A 246 42.87 -18.89 -16.12
N LYS A 247 43.23 -19.22 -17.37
CA LYS A 247 42.44 -19.72 -18.50
C LYS A 247 41.87 -21.14 -18.31
N ASP A 248 40.79 -21.36 -19.07
CA ASP A 248 40.36 -22.56 -19.82
C ASP A 248 40.44 -23.94 -19.14
N GLU A 249 39.27 -24.56 -18.99
CA GLU A 249 39.07 -25.95 -19.42
C GLU A 249 37.59 -26.20 -19.77
N ASP A 250 37.42 -26.89 -20.90
CA ASP A 250 36.18 -27.28 -21.55
C ASP A 250 35.24 -28.12 -20.68
N VAL A 251 33.93 -27.88 -20.76
CA VAL A 251 32.94 -28.97 -20.64
C VAL A 251 31.80 -28.74 -21.64
N GLN A 252 31.79 -29.60 -22.65
CA GLN A 252 30.66 -29.91 -23.52
C GLN A 252 29.45 -30.36 -22.70
N ILE A 253 28.26 -29.88 -23.02
CA ILE A 253 27.06 -30.71 -22.93
C ILE A 253 26.37 -30.65 -24.29
N SER A 254 26.35 -31.81 -24.94
CA SER A 254 25.68 -32.10 -26.19
C SER A 254 24.16 -32.19 -25.99
N VAL A 255 23.45 -31.67 -26.99
CA VAL A 255 22.09 -31.96 -27.49
C VAL A 255 20.98 -32.16 -26.45
#